data_AF-A4FZF2-F1
#
_entry.id   AF-A4FZF2-F1
#
_cell.length_a   1.000
_cell.length_b   1.000
_cell.length_c   1.000
_cell.angle_alpha   90.00
_cell.angle_beta   90.00
_cell.angle_gamma   90.00
#
_symmetry.space_group_name_H-M   'P 1'
#
loop_
_entity.id
_entity.type
_entity.pdbx_description
1 polymer ?
#
loop_
_entity_poly.entity_id
_entity_poly.type
_entity_poly.pdbx_seq_one_letter_code
_entity_poly.pdbx_strand_id
1 'polypeptide(L)'
;MFKSVKMDIGEFKEVADALYKSCNSEFREGICRTAIGRYYYYTFLNIRELIKSEDSLNASGLKGSYAHSNVKTYLKSFSEEIGNKKFGKVVNYMIDLHDLRKEADYELKTVPIDSLIEAKKLTENIQYELNTLKYCNNSGFKDILNYLKAQDKLNDIKLKENVRYCKKDSQKKCPCTETEVSST
;
A
#
# COMPACT_ATOMS: atom_id res chain seq x y z
N MET A 1 -24.58 10.34 24.62
CA MET A 1 -23.31 9.60 24.73
C MET A 1 -23.23 8.64 23.56
N PHE A 2 -22.52 8.99 22.48
CA PHE A 2 -22.36 8.08 21.35
C PHE A 2 -21.34 7.00 21.76
N LYS A 3 -21.77 5.73 21.76
CA LYS A 3 -20.80 4.63 21.89
C LYS A 3 -19.81 4.77 20.74
N SER A 4 -18.51 4.77 21.08
CA SER A 4 -17.46 4.60 20.09
C SER A 4 -17.64 3.20 19.48
N VAL A 5 -18.27 3.14 18.30
CA VAL A 5 -18.30 1.93 17.50
C VAL A 5 -16.92 1.85 16.85
N LYS A 6 -16.16 0.80 17.20
CA LYS A 6 -14.92 0.50 16.50
C LYS A 6 -15.32 0.03 15.10
N MET A 7 -14.97 0.82 14.10
CA MET A 7 -15.22 0.51 12.69
C MET A 7 -14.59 -0.84 12.34
N ASP A 8 -15.37 -1.72 11.72
CA ASP A 8 -14.87 -2.97 11.16
C ASP A 8 -14.14 -2.68 9.84
N ILE A 9 -12.89 -3.10 9.73
CA ILE A 9 -12.10 -2.93 8.51
C ILE A 9 -12.74 -3.73 7.36
N GLY A 10 -13.41 -4.85 7.67
CA GLY A 10 -14.15 -5.69 6.71
C GLY A 10 -15.14 -4.91 5.85
N GLU A 11 -15.83 -3.93 6.45
CA GLU A 11 -16.82 -3.10 5.76
C GLU A 11 -16.25 -2.39 4.53
N PHE A 12 -14.96 -2.05 4.51
CA PHE A 12 -14.34 -1.48 3.31
C PHE A 12 -14.41 -2.44 2.11
N LYS A 13 -14.09 -3.72 2.33
CA LYS A 13 -14.16 -4.72 1.25
C LYS A 13 -15.59 -4.99 0.85
N GLU A 14 -16.50 -5.10 1.80
CA GLU A 14 -17.93 -5.34 1.53
C GLU A 14 -18.52 -4.21 0.68
N VAL A 15 -18.22 -2.94 1.01
CA VAL A 15 -18.62 -1.79 0.20
C VAL A 15 -17.96 -1.83 -1.18
N ALA A 16 -16.68 -2.17 -1.27
CA ALA A 16 -15.99 -2.30 -2.56
C ALA A 16 -16.62 -3.39 -3.45
N ASP A 17 -16.94 -4.55 -2.88
CA ASP A 17 -17.57 -5.68 -3.57
C ASP A 17 -19.00 -5.33 -4.02
N ALA A 18 -19.76 -4.60 -3.19
CA ALA A 18 -21.10 -4.12 -3.56
C ALA A 18 -21.03 -3.13 -4.72
N LEU A 19 -20.13 -2.14 -4.65
CA LEU A 19 -19.90 -1.17 -5.71
C LEU A 19 -19.42 -1.84 -7.00
N TYR A 20 -18.52 -2.83 -6.90
CA TYR A 20 -18.04 -3.61 -8.04
C TYR A 20 -19.20 -4.22 -8.84
N LYS A 21 -20.20 -4.80 -8.16
CA LYS A 21 -21.40 -5.38 -8.81
C LYS A 21 -22.26 -4.33 -9.51
N SER A 22 -22.20 -3.07 -9.08
CA SER A 22 -22.97 -1.94 -9.63
C SER A 22 -22.20 -1.10 -10.65
N CYS A 23 -21.02 -1.55 -11.11
CA CYS A 23 -20.17 -0.84 -12.06
C CYS A 23 -20.88 -0.49 -13.39
N ASN A 24 -21.88 -1.26 -13.81
CA ASN A 24 -22.58 -1.03 -15.08
C ASN A 24 -23.68 0.05 -15.00
N SER A 25 -23.73 0.83 -13.92
CA SER A 25 -24.71 1.91 -13.76
C SER A 25 -24.28 3.21 -14.46
N GLU A 26 -25.20 4.19 -14.53
CA GLU A 26 -24.92 5.54 -15.02
C GLU A 26 -23.85 6.29 -14.21
N PHE A 27 -23.64 5.90 -12.94
CA PHE A 27 -22.62 6.46 -12.05
C PHE A 27 -21.30 5.67 -12.08
N ARG A 28 -21.04 4.90 -13.15
CA ARG A 28 -19.88 4.02 -13.32
C ARG A 28 -18.56 4.64 -12.85
N GLU A 29 -18.27 5.87 -13.25
CA GLU A 29 -16.99 6.52 -12.94
C GLU A 29 -16.80 6.73 -11.43
N GLY A 30 -17.82 7.27 -10.75
CA GLY A 30 -17.79 7.47 -9.30
C GLY A 30 -17.73 6.15 -8.53
N ILE A 31 -18.45 5.14 -9.02
CA ILE A 31 -18.45 3.78 -8.45
C ILE A 31 -17.07 3.14 -8.56
N CYS A 32 -16.46 3.13 -9.76
CA CYS A 32 -15.15 2.53 -9.99
C CYS A 32 -14.08 3.16 -9.09
N ARG A 33 -14.03 4.49 -9.06
CA ARG A 33 -13.06 5.23 -8.23
C ARG A 33 -13.23 4.90 -6.75
N THR A 34 -14.46 4.95 -6.27
CA THR A 34 -14.78 4.67 -4.87
C THR A 34 -14.40 3.23 -4.52
N ALA A 35 -14.76 2.25 -5.35
CA ALA A 35 -14.46 0.84 -5.10
C ALA A 35 -12.95 0.56 -5.05
N ILE A 36 -12.16 1.11 -5.98
CA ILE A 36 -10.68 1.02 -5.95
C ILE A 36 -10.14 1.59 -4.63
N GLY A 37 -10.63 2.77 -4.23
CA GLY A 37 -10.24 3.38 -2.96
C GLY A 37 -10.55 2.48 -1.76
N ARG A 38 -11.72 1.84 -1.75
CA ARG A 38 -12.14 0.95 -0.67
C ARG A 38 -11.33 -0.35 -0.62
N TYR A 39 -11.02 -0.97 -1.76
CA TYR A 39 -10.09 -2.11 -1.84
C TYR A 39 -8.70 -1.76 -1.28
N TYR A 40 -8.17 -0.59 -1.63
CA TYR A 40 -6.90 -0.13 -1.08
C TYR A 40 -6.94 0.04 0.44
N TYR A 41 -7.92 0.78 0.97
CA TYR A 41 -8.02 1.04 2.41
C TYR A 41 -8.25 -0.24 3.20
N TYR A 42 -9.09 -1.16 2.71
CA TYR A 42 -9.25 -2.48 3.28
C TYR A 42 -7.89 -3.18 3.46
N THR A 43 -7.13 -3.27 2.38
CA THR A 43 -5.85 -4.00 2.37
C THR A 43 -4.81 -3.32 3.26
N PHE A 44 -4.65 -2.00 3.12
CA PHE A 44 -3.71 -1.21 3.89
C PHE A 44 -4.01 -1.26 5.40
N LEU A 45 -5.26 -1.08 5.80
CA LEU A 45 -5.65 -1.05 7.21
C LEU A 45 -5.46 -2.43 7.86
N ASN A 46 -5.82 -3.52 7.19
CA ASN A 46 -5.60 -4.88 7.71
C ASN A 46 -4.12 -5.13 8.01
N ILE A 47 -3.25 -4.86 7.05
CA ILE A 47 -1.80 -5.06 7.23
C ILE A 47 -1.27 -4.14 8.34
N ARG A 48 -1.64 -2.86 8.31
CA ARG A 48 -1.17 -1.88 9.29
C ARG A 48 -1.57 -2.24 10.71
N GLU A 49 -2.83 -2.60 10.95
CA GLU A 49 -3.30 -2.93 12.29
C GLU A 49 -2.72 -4.25 12.80
N LEU A 50 -2.48 -5.22 11.92
CA LEU A 50 -1.79 -6.46 12.26
C LEU A 50 -0.33 -6.19 12.66
N ILE A 51 0.41 -5.38 11.90
CA ILE A 51 1.78 -5.00 12.30
C ILE A 51 1.75 -4.26 13.64
N LYS A 52 0.84 -3.30 13.83
CA LYS A 52 0.73 -2.56 15.09
C LYS A 52 0.40 -3.45 16.30
N SER A 53 -0.35 -4.54 16.12
CA SER A 53 -0.68 -5.44 17.21
C SER A 53 0.49 -6.33 17.61
N GLU A 54 1.26 -6.82 16.63
CA GLU A 54 2.33 -7.77 16.90
C GLU A 54 3.70 -7.11 17.13
N ASP A 55 3.97 -5.99 16.45
CA ASP A 55 5.24 -5.24 16.47
C ASP A 55 5.03 -3.81 17.01
N SER A 56 5.10 -3.68 18.33
CA SER A 56 4.96 -2.39 19.03
C SER A 56 6.11 -1.42 18.75
N LEU A 57 7.28 -1.90 18.33
CA LEU A 57 8.46 -1.06 18.07
C LEU A 57 8.23 -0.19 16.83
N ASN A 58 7.65 -0.78 15.79
CA ASN A 58 7.33 -0.09 14.55
C ASN A 58 5.94 0.59 14.56
N ALA A 59 5.10 0.32 15.56
CA ALA A 59 3.72 0.81 15.62
C ALA A 59 3.57 2.34 15.57
N SER A 60 4.54 3.09 16.10
CA SER A 60 4.55 4.56 16.06
C SER A 60 4.74 5.10 14.64
N GLY A 61 5.65 4.49 13.87
CA GLY A 61 5.93 4.83 12.47
C GLY A 61 4.77 4.50 11.53
N LEU A 62 3.81 3.70 11.97
CA LEU A 62 2.60 3.36 11.22
C LEU A 62 1.43 4.32 11.46
N LYS A 63 1.68 5.45 12.13
CA LYS A 63 0.70 6.54 12.32
C LYS A 63 1.02 7.73 11.41
N GLY A 64 -0.01 8.49 11.05
CA GLY A 64 0.13 9.73 10.29
C GLY A 64 0.33 9.55 8.78
N SER A 65 0.78 10.62 8.12
CA SER A 65 0.84 10.74 6.65
C SER A 65 1.82 9.77 5.98
N TYR A 66 2.85 9.31 6.69
CA TYR A 66 3.84 8.36 6.18
C TYR A 66 3.44 6.89 6.38
N ALA A 67 2.30 6.60 6.99
CA ALA A 67 1.88 5.23 7.28
C ALA A 67 1.81 4.37 5.99
N HIS A 68 1.34 4.95 4.88
CA HIS A 68 1.24 4.27 3.59
C HIS A 68 2.60 3.82 3.03
N SER A 69 3.63 4.66 3.12
CA SER A 69 4.99 4.27 2.72
C SER A 69 5.58 3.28 3.71
N ASN A 70 5.34 3.48 5.00
CA ASN A 70 5.96 2.69 6.06
C ASN A 70 5.45 1.25 6.09
N VAL A 71 4.17 1.00 5.79
CA VAL A 71 3.68 -0.39 5.61
C VAL A 71 4.44 -1.10 4.50
N LYS A 72 4.70 -0.45 3.37
CA LYS A 72 5.45 -1.06 2.26
C LYS A 72 6.91 -1.31 2.61
N THR A 73 7.54 -0.35 3.28
CA THR A 73 8.91 -0.51 3.80
C THR A 73 8.99 -1.67 4.77
N TYR A 74 8.03 -1.78 5.69
CA TYR A 74 7.94 -2.87 6.65
C TYR A 74 7.85 -4.23 5.95
N LEU A 75 6.90 -4.39 5.02
CA LEU A 75 6.73 -5.64 4.27
C LEU A 75 7.98 -6.04 3.49
N LYS A 76 8.71 -5.06 2.96
CA LYS A 76 9.99 -5.29 2.28
C LYS A 76 11.05 -5.79 3.25
N SER A 77 11.26 -5.09 4.36
CA SER A 77 12.24 -5.50 5.39
C SER A 77 11.89 -6.86 5.99
N PHE A 78 10.61 -7.12 6.25
CA PHE A 78 10.12 -8.43 6.67
C PHE A 78 10.46 -9.51 5.63
N SER A 79 10.21 -9.26 4.33
CA SER A 79 10.54 -10.20 3.25
C SER A 79 12.03 -10.52 3.17
N GLU A 80 12.88 -9.53 3.42
CA GLU A 80 14.34 -9.67 3.47
C GLU A 80 14.76 -10.52 4.68
N GLU A 81 14.19 -10.25 5.86
CA GLU A 81 14.46 -10.98 7.10
C GLU A 81 14.11 -12.47 7.00
N ILE A 82 12.94 -12.81 6.46
CA ILE A 82 12.54 -14.21 6.29
C ILE A 82 13.16 -14.88 5.04
N GLY A 83 13.94 -14.14 4.24
CA GLY A 83 14.56 -14.63 3.01
C GLY A 83 13.58 -15.09 1.92
N ASN A 84 12.31 -14.68 1.99
CA ASN A 84 11.26 -15.17 1.11
C ASN A 84 11.01 -14.22 -0.06
N LYS A 85 11.71 -14.44 -1.18
CA LYS A 85 11.56 -13.64 -2.40
C LYS A 85 10.14 -13.67 -2.99
N LYS A 86 9.37 -14.74 -2.76
CA LYS A 86 7.98 -14.81 -3.25
C LYS A 86 7.09 -13.82 -2.49
N PHE A 87 7.32 -13.67 -1.19
CA PHE A 87 6.61 -12.68 -0.38
C PHE A 87 6.91 -11.23 -0.81
N GLY A 88 8.09 -10.98 -1.39
CA GLY A 88 8.41 -9.69 -2.03
C GLY A 88 7.38 -9.24 -3.07
N LYS A 89 6.60 -10.15 -3.66
CA LYS A 89 5.48 -9.80 -4.55
C LYS A 89 4.37 -9.04 -3.84
N VAL A 90 4.13 -9.27 -2.55
CA VAL A 90 3.12 -8.54 -1.76
C VAL A 90 3.45 -7.05 -1.72
N VAL A 91 4.73 -6.69 -1.64
CA VAL A 91 5.17 -5.29 -1.69
C VAL A 91 4.80 -4.67 -3.04
N ASN A 92 5.05 -5.39 -4.14
CA ASN A 92 4.71 -4.91 -5.48
C ASN A 92 3.19 -4.77 -5.65
N TYR A 93 2.40 -5.76 -5.22
CA TYR A 93 0.94 -5.66 -5.26
C TYR A 93 0.41 -4.47 -4.43
N MET A 94 1.02 -4.19 -3.28
CA MET A 94 0.70 -3.01 -2.46
C MET A 94 1.09 -1.68 -3.13
N ILE A 95 2.16 -1.66 -3.94
CA ILE A 95 2.55 -0.49 -4.74
C ILE A 95 1.51 -0.29 -5.85
N ASP A 96 1.23 -1.34 -6.63
CA ASP A 96 0.30 -1.29 -7.76
C ASP A 96 -1.11 -0.87 -7.29
N LEU A 97 -1.60 -1.45 -6.19
CA LEU A 97 -2.90 -1.09 -5.62
C LEU A 97 -2.94 0.36 -5.10
N HIS A 98 -1.84 0.84 -4.53
CA HIS A 98 -1.74 2.24 -4.09
C HIS A 98 -1.73 3.21 -5.27
N ASP A 99 -1.08 2.84 -6.37
CA ASP A 99 -1.01 3.67 -7.57
C ASP A 99 -2.35 3.70 -8.30
N LEU A 100 -3.05 2.57 -8.42
CA LEU A 100 -4.43 2.52 -8.90
C LEU A 100 -5.35 3.45 -8.08
N ARG A 101 -5.23 3.42 -6.75
CA ARG A 101 -5.98 4.35 -5.88
C ARG A 101 -5.61 5.80 -6.15
N LYS A 102 -4.33 6.14 -6.26
CA LYS A 102 -3.91 7.51 -6.56
C LYS A 102 -4.48 8.00 -7.89
N GLU A 103 -4.42 7.17 -8.92
CA GLU A 103 -5.00 7.50 -10.22
C GLU A 103 -6.52 7.72 -10.11
N ALA A 104 -7.21 6.83 -9.40
CA ALA A 104 -8.64 6.94 -9.16
C ALA A 104 -9.05 8.17 -8.32
N ASP A 105 -8.20 8.64 -7.42
CA ASP A 105 -8.52 9.78 -6.54
C ASP A 105 -8.17 11.13 -7.16
N TYR A 106 -7.09 11.22 -7.95
CA TYR A 106 -6.52 12.52 -8.35
C TYR A 106 -6.57 12.80 -9.85
N GLU A 107 -6.66 11.78 -10.70
CA GLU A 107 -6.66 11.99 -12.15
C GLU A 107 -8.08 12.22 -12.66
N LEU A 108 -8.30 13.26 -13.48
CA LEU A 108 -9.63 13.55 -14.03
C LEU A 108 -9.98 12.71 -15.28
N LYS A 109 -9.05 11.88 -15.75
CA LYS A 109 -9.27 10.93 -16.86
C LYS A 109 -10.22 9.81 -16.43
N THR A 110 -11.06 9.33 -17.33
CA THR A 110 -11.94 8.17 -17.08
C THR A 110 -11.16 6.96 -16.57
N VAL A 111 -11.66 6.32 -15.52
CA VAL A 111 -11.06 5.10 -14.97
C VAL A 111 -11.51 3.87 -15.79
N PRO A 112 -10.56 3.11 -16.38
CA PRO A 112 -10.89 1.86 -17.05
C PRO A 112 -11.52 0.85 -16.07
N ILE A 113 -12.46 0.05 -16.55
CA ILE A 113 -13.04 -1.03 -15.72
C ILE A 113 -11.95 -2.05 -15.31
N ASP A 114 -10.97 -2.26 -16.18
CA ASP A 114 -9.83 -3.13 -15.90
C ASP A 114 -9.04 -2.69 -14.67
N SER A 115 -8.98 -1.38 -14.38
CA SER A 115 -8.34 -0.86 -13.16
C SER A 115 -9.09 -1.29 -11.89
N LEU A 116 -10.42 -1.33 -11.93
CA LEU A 116 -11.24 -1.84 -10.83
C LEU A 116 -11.10 -3.36 -10.68
N ILE A 117 -11.10 -4.10 -11.78
CA ILE A 117 -10.87 -5.55 -11.79
C ILE A 117 -9.50 -5.88 -11.19
N GLU A 118 -8.46 -5.16 -11.61
CA GLU A 118 -7.11 -5.33 -11.11
C GLU A 118 -7.01 -4.97 -9.62
N ALA A 119 -7.64 -3.88 -9.16
CA ALA A 119 -7.64 -3.51 -7.75
C ALA A 119 -8.24 -4.62 -6.86
N LYS A 120 -9.34 -5.24 -7.30
CA LYS A 120 -9.96 -6.38 -6.62
C LYS A 120 -9.00 -7.58 -6.59
N LYS A 121 -8.42 -7.93 -7.73
CA LYS A 121 -7.49 -9.05 -7.86
C LYS A 121 -6.24 -8.87 -7.01
N LEU A 122 -5.64 -7.69 -7.00
CA LEU A 122 -4.50 -7.35 -6.15
C LEU A 122 -4.84 -7.51 -4.67
N THR A 123 -6.03 -7.04 -4.26
CA THR A 123 -6.53 -7.22 -2.88
C THR A 123 -6.60 -8.70 -2.52
N GLU A 124 -7.22 -9.53 -3.37
CA GLU A 124 -7.36 -10.97 -3.14
C GLU A 124 -6.01 -11.70 -3.12
N ASN A 125 -5.10 -11.35 -4.03
CA ASN A 125 -3.75 -11.90 -4.07
C ASN A 125 -2.95 -11.55 -2.80
N ILE A 126 -3.03 -10.30 -2.34
CA ILE A 126 -2.36 -9.88 -1.11
C ILE A 126 -2.88 -10.67 0.09
N GLN A 127 -4.20 -10.80 0.23
CA GLN A 127 -4.80 -11.62 1.30
C GLN A 127 -4.34 -13.07 1.23
N TYR A 128 -4.37 -13.66 0.04
CA TYR A 128 -3.94 -15.04 -0.17
C TYR A 128 -2.48 -15.24 0.24
N GLU A 129 -1.56 -14.39 -0.24
CA GLU A 129 -0.14 -14.49 0.10
C GLU A 129 0.10 -14.27 1.60
N LEU A 130 -0.59 -13.31 2.23
CA LEU A 130 -0.49 -13.09 3.68
C LEU A 130 -0.96 -14.30 4.49
N ASN A 131 -2.00 -15.01 4.05
CA ASN A 131 -2.56 -16.15 4.77
C ASN A 131 -1.83 -17.47 4.50
N THR A 132 -1.20 -17.61 3.32
CA THR A 132 -0.55 -18.85 2.89
C THR A 132 0.97 -18.83 3.00
N LEU A 133 1.56 -17.69 3.37
CA LEU A 133 3.00 -17.55 3.61
C LEU A 133 3.47 -18.60 4.62
N LYS A 134 4.59 -19.29 4.33
CA LYS A 134 5.20 -20.26 5.24
C LYS A 134 6.63 -19.88 5.61
N TYR A 135 6.98 -20.05 6.88
CA TYR A 135 8.33 -19.86 7.40
C TYR A 135 8.52 -20.62 8.72
N CYS A 136 9.59 -21.42 8.83
CA CYS A 136 9.95 -22.18 10.05
C CYS A 136 8.76 -22.86 10.74
N ASN A 137 7.97 -23.65 10.00
CA ASN A 137 6.77 -24.37 10.44
C ASN A 137 5.54 -23.50 10.82
N ASN A 138 5.64 -22.17 10.69
CA ASN A 138 4.51 -21.26 10.85
C ASN A 138 3.87 -20.97 9.49
N SER A 139 2.56 -20.74 9.48
CA SER A 139 1.81 -20.38 8.28
C SER A 139 0.99 -19.14 8.55
N GLY A 140 1.00 -18.19 7.63
CA GLY A 140 0.34 -16.90 7.78
C GLY A 140 1.25 -15.83 8.37
N PHE A 141 1.05 -14.60 7.89
CA PHE A 141 1.86 -13.45 8.24
C PHE A 141 1.87 -13.15 9.74
N LYS A 142 0.71 -13.24 10.41
CA LYS A 142 0.60 -13.03 11.86
C LYS A 142 1.42 -14.03 12.67
N ASP A 143 1.30 -15.32 12.34
CA ASP A 143 1.99 -16.38 13.08
C ASP A 143 3.50 -16.30 12.88
N ILE A 144 3.93 -15.89 11.69
CA ILE A 144 5.35 -15.65 11.40
C ILE A 144 5.86 -14.43 12.17
N LEU A 145 5.10 -13.33 12.27
CA LEU A 145 5.48 -12.18 13.11
C LEU A 145 5.61 -12.59 14.59
N ASN A 146 4.67 -13.38 15.10
CA ASN A 146 4.71 -13.90 16.46
C ASN A 146 5.93 -14.81 16.70
N TYR A 147 6.26 -15.65 15.72
CA TYR A 147 7.47 -16.47 15.76
C TYR A 147 8.73 -15.60 15.81
N LEU A 148 8.86 -14.61 14.92
CA LEU A 148 10.01 -13.70 14.91
C LEU A 148 10.11 -12.90 16.23
N LYS A 149 8.98 -12.51 16.81
CA LYS A 149 8.92 -11.84 18.12
C LYS A 149 9.49 -12.71 19.23
N ALA A 150 9.09 -13.98 19.27
CA ALA A 150 9.59 -14.94 20.26
C ALA A 150 11.09 -15.25 20.12
N GLN A 151 11.66 -15.00 18.94
CA GLN A 151 13.09 -15.15 18.65
C GLN A 151 13.87 -13.83 18.80
N ASP A 152 13.23 -12.75 19.26
CA ASP A 152 13.79 -11.38 19.33
C ASP A 152 14.29 -10.82 17.98
N LYS A 153 13.80 -11.37 16.86
CA LYS A 153 14.18 -10.99 15.49
C LYS A 153 13.31 -9.89 14.89
N LEU A 154 12.22 -9.48 15.56
CA LEU A 154 11.45 -8.32 15.10
C LEU A 154 12.28 -7.02 15.14
N ASN A 155 13.29 -6.95 16.01
CA ASN A 155 14.19 -5.79 16.12
C ASN A 155 14.99 -5.52 14.83
N ASP A 156 15.15 -6.54 13.99
CA ASP A 156 15.87 -6.45 12.72
C ASP A 156 14.99 -5.90 11.59
N ILE A 157 13.65 -5.97 11.76
CA ILE A 157 12.69 -5.34 10.86
C ILE A 157 12.59 -3.86 11.19
N LYS A 158 13.43 -3.06 10.54
CA LYS A 158 13.46 -1.61 10.74
C LYS A 158 12.73 -0.89 9.62
N LEU A 159 11.81 -0.01 9.99
CA LEU A 159 11.41 1.07 9.09
C LEU A 159 12.67 1.90 8.80
N LYS A 160 13.07 1.99 7.53
CA LYS A 160 14.14 2.93 7.15
C LYS A 160 13.69 4.32 7.60
N GLU A 161 14.50 4.99 8.43
CA GLU A 161 14.27 6.39 8.77
C GLU A 161 14.04 7.17 7.48
N ASN A 162 13.02 8.03 7.49
CA ASN A 162 12.59 8.76 6.31
C ASN A 162 13.73 9.61 5.75
N VAL A 163 14.52 9.06 4.82
CA VAL A 163 15.25 9.87 3.86
C VAL A 163 14.16 10.59 3.08
N ARG A 164 14.04 11.90 3.29
CA ARG A 164 13.23 12.77 2.42
C ARG A 164 13.65 12.47 0.99
N TYR A 165 12.84 11.72 0.25
CA TYR A 165 12.96 11.71 -1.20
C TYR A 165 12.52 13.10 -1.67
N CYS A 166 13.47 14.03 -1.72
CA CYS A 166 13.32 15.20 -2.57
C CYS A 166 12.99 14.66 -3.96
N LYS A 167 11.83 15.05 -4.48
CA LYS A 167 11.49 14.82 -5.89
C LYS A 167 12.69 15.30 -6.70
N LYS A 168 13.25 14.43 -7.54
CA LYS A 168 14.09 14.91 -8.64
C LYS A 168 13.19 15.77 -9.49
N ASP A 169 13.35 17.08 -9.37
CA ASP A 169 12.71 18.05 -10.25
C ASP A 169 13.02 17.65 -11.68
N SER A 170 11.95 17.33 -12.40
CA SER A 170 11.98 17.09 -13.82
C SER A 170 12.15 18.44 -14.49
N GLN A 171 13.36 18.69 -15.01
CA GLN A 171 13.68 19.57 -16.12
C GLN A 171 13.24 21.04 -16.04
N LYS A 172 14.21 21.93 -15.84
CA LYS A 172 14.35 23.13 -16.70
C LYS A 172 15.81 23.30 -17.11
N LYS A 173 16.11 22.98 -18.37
CA LYS A 173 17.21 23.62 -19.08
C LYS A 173 16.83 25.09 -19.23
N CYS A 174 17.58 25.98 -18.59
CA CYS A 174 17.65 27.39 -18.98
C CYS A 174 18.99 27.58 -19.70
N PRO A 175 19.00 27.79 -21.02
CA PRO A 175 20.09 28.47 -21.67
C PRO A 175 19.77 29.97 -21.67
N CYS A 176 20.33 30.70 -20.71
CA CYS A 176 20.71 32.08 -20.97
C CYS A 176 22.14 31.95 -21.53
N THR A 177 22.49 32.42 -22.72
CA THR A 177 22.39 33.82 -23.18
C THR A 177 22.38 33.90 -24.70
N GLU A 178 21.50 34.74 -25.26
CA GLU A 178 21.58 35.28 -26.62
C GLU A 178 22.74 36.29 -26.75
N THR A 179 23.40 36.23 -27.92
CA THR A 179 24.03 37.29 -28.76
C THR A 179 24.86 38.41 -28.10
N GLU A 180 25.92 38.98 -28.65
CA GLU A 180 26.74 38.97 -29.89
C GLU A 180 28.04 39.71 -29.44
N VAL A 181 29.21 39.65 -30.09
CA VAL A 181 29.63 40.52 -31.21
C VAL A 181 31.10 40.14 -31.54
N SER A 182 31.38 39.88 -32.83
CA SER A 182 32.55 40.28 -33.65
C SER A 182 33.71 41.00 -32.93
N SER A 183 35.02 40.82 -33.20
CA SER A 183 35.76 40.72 -34.47
C SER A 183 37.26 40.55 -34.13
N THR A 184 37.99 39.91 -35.06
CA THR A 184 39.45 39.96 -35.31
C THR A 184 40.43 39.56 -34.21
#